data_AF-I2JBM5-F1
#
_entry.id   AF-I2JBM5-F1
#
_cell.length_a   1.000
_cell.length_b   1.000
_cell.length_c   1.000
_cell.angle_alpha   90.00
_cell.angle_beta   90.00
_cell.angle_gamma   90.00
#
_symmetry.space_group_name_H-M   'P 1'
#
loop_
_entity.id
_entity.type
_entity.pdbx_description
1 polymer ?
#
loop_
_entity_poly.entity_id
_entity_poly.type
_entity_poly.pdbx_seq_one_letter_code
_entity_poly.pdbx_strand_id
1 'polypeptide(L)'
;MEQDMVEKEWRIYSSEDDRDWVILSDRDRAETKEDIHSVNQKEAVMRMYRRPGDFVSVSLLSASYEIDDVTGKLGHERDFYLKIECLQDGWASISSQVYKKEEAVTLANLFMGLRKDAAIKLWKLKKLGENNLGDRIEK
;
A
#
# COMPACT_ATOMS: atom_id res chain seq x y z
N MET A 1 -0.66 6.03 -21.56
CA MET A 1 -1.75 6.15 -20.57
C MET A 1 -1.09 6.58 -19.28
N GLU A 2 -1.18 7.87 -18.97
CA GLU A 2 -0.68 8.48 -17.74
C GLU A 2 -1.50 7.87 -16.60
N GLN A 3 -0.90 7.06 -15.73
CA GLN A 3 -1.53 6.78 -14.45
C GLN A 3 -1.28 8.02 -13.61
N ASP A 4 -2.28 8.91 -13.54
CA ASP A 4 -2.28 9.99 -12.55
C ASP A 4 -2.05 9.34 -11.19
N MET A 5 -0.94 9.71 -10.54
CA MET A 5 -0.62 9.22 -9.21
C MET A 5 -1.66 9.79 -8.26
N VAL A 6 -2.53 8.93 -7.75
CA VAL A 6 -3.63 9.37 -6.88
C VAL A 6 -3.08 9.65 -5.49
N GLU A 7 -2.98 10.94 -5.15
CA GLU A 7 -2.55 11.36 -3.81
C GLU A 7 -3.51 10.84 -2.74
N LYS A 8 -2.96 10.20 -1.71
CA LYS A 8 -3.76 9.66 -0.60
C LYS A 8 -3.88 10.66 0.55
N GLU A 9 -4.88 10.44 1.40
CA GLU A 9 -5.03 11.12 2.68
C GLU A 9 -5.67 10.22 3.74
N TRP A 10 -5.33 10.47 4.99
CA TRP A 10 -6.04 9.95 6.14
C TRP A 10 -7.21 10.87 6.47
N ARG A 11 -8.42 10.32 6.46
CA ARG A 11 -9.62 11.00 6.96
C ARG A 11 -9.94 10.45 8.33
N ILE A 12 -10.05 11.33 9.32
CA ILE A 12 -10.30 11.00 10.72
C ILE A 12 -11.65 11.57 11.08
N TYR A 13 -12.53 10.73 11.58
CA TYR A 13 -13.88 11.07 11.97
C TYR A 13 -14.08 10.80 13.46
N SER A 14 -14.97 11.57 14.08
CA SER A 14 -15.33 11.42 15.49
C SER A 14 -16.82 11.62 15.67
N SER A 15 -17.41 10.86 16.59
CA SER A 15 -18.83 10.93 17.00
C SER A 15 -18.89 11.25 18.49
N GLU A 16 -19.95 11.92 18.95
CA GLU A 16 -20.19 12.10 20.39
C GLU A 16 -20.55 10.79 21.09
N ASP A 17 -21.23 9.90 20.35
CA ASP A 17 -21.81 8.65 20.84
C ASP A 17 -20.93 7.42 20.54
N ASP A 18 -19.80 7.59 19.86
CA ASP A 18 -18.92 6.49 19.45
C ASP A 18 -17.45 6.93 19.37
N ARG A 19 -16.56 5.96 19.18
CA ARG A 19 -15.12 6.20 19.03
C ARG A 19 -14.77 6.81 17.67
N ASP A 20 -13.59 7.41 17.62
CA ASP A 20 -12.98 7.86 16.38
C ASP A 20 -12.69 6.70 15.43
N TRP A 21 -12.82 6.95 14.13
CA TRP A 21 -12.37 6.03 13.08
C TRP A 21 -11.56 6.76 12.01
N VAL A 22 -10.75 5.98 11.31
CA VAL A 22 -9.79 6.49 10.34
C VAL A 22 -9.90 5.67 9.06
N ILE A 23 -9.93 6.34 7.92
CA ILE A 23 -9.86 5.70 6.59
C ILE A 23 -8.72 6.30 5.77
N LEU A 24 -8.13 5.49 4.91
CA LEU A 24 -7.24 5.94 3.84
C LEU A 24 -8.08 6.14 2.58
N SER A 25 -8.08 7.34 2.02
CA SER A 25 -8.83 7.67 0.81
C SER A 25 -7.93 8.33 -0.23
N ASP A 26 -8.33 8.25 -1.49
CA ASP A 26 -7.88 9.19 -2.51
C ASP A 26 -8.31 10.60 -2.08
N ARG A 27 -7.42 11.58 -2.21
CA ARG A 27 -7.68 12.95 -1.77
C ARG A 27 -8.90 13.55 -2.46
N ASP A 28 -9.04 13.33 -3.76
CA ASP A 28 -10.09 13.94 -4.56
C ASP A 28 -11.37 13.09 -4.65
N ARG A 29 -11.40 11.91 -4.00
CA ARG A 29 -12.61 11.08 -3.94
C ARG A 29 -13.62 11.69 -2.98
N ALA A 30 -14.84 11.90 -3.45
CA ALA A 30 -15.96 12.34 -2.60
C ALA A 30 -16.21 11.36 -1.44
N GLU A 31 -16.60 11.91 -0.28
CA GLU A 31 -17.02 11.11 0.87
C GLU A 31 -18.32 10.34 0.54
N THR A 32 -18.37 9.08 0.95
CA THR A 32 -19.59 8.27 0.88
C THR A 32 -20.29 8.21 2.22
N LYS A 33 -21.53 7.70 2.25
CA LYS A 33 -22.26 7.50 3.50
C LYS A 33 -21.52 6.55 4.44
N GLU A 34 -20.86 5.54 3.91
CA GLU A 34 -20.09 4.57 4.70
C GLU A 34 -18.86 5.22 5.35
N ASP A 35 -18.25 6.24 4.73
CA ASP A 35 -17.10 6.93 5.32
C ASP A 35 -17.48 7.69 6.59
N ILE A 36 -18.66 8.31 6.61
CA ILE A 36 -19.09 9.23 7.67
C ILE A 36 -19.91 8.56 8.78
N HIS A 37 -20.07 7.24 8.74
CA HIS A 37 -20.74 6.46 9.79
C HIS A 37 -19.79 5.47 10.44
N SER A 38 -19.84 5.40 11.77
CA SER A 38 -19.11 4.39 12.54
C SER A 38 -19.66 2.97 12.30
N VAL A 39 -18.97 1.97 12.83
CA VAL A 39 -19.44 0.57 12.82
C VAL A 39 -20.83 0.42 13.48
N ASN A 40 -21.14 1.28 14.45
CA ASN A 40 -22.44 1.31 15.14
C ASN A 40 -23.46 2.26 14.49
N GLN A 41 -23.20 2.69 13.25
CA GLN A 41 -24.06 3.59 12.47
C GLN A 41 -24.25 4.98 13.12
N LYS A 42 -23.27 5.45 13.89
CA LYS A 42 -23.27 6.81 14.42
C LYS A 42 -22.58 7.74 13.42
N GLU A 43 -23.25 8.84 13.09
CA GLU A 43 -22.73 9.83 12.15
C GLU A 43 -21.58 10.65 12.79
N ALA A 44 -20.59 11.01 11.99
CA ALA A 44 -19.48 11.85 12.41
C ALA A 44 -19.95 13.30 12.70
N VAL A 45 -19.56 13.83 13.86
CA VAL A 45 -19.75 15.25 14.21
C VAL A 45 -18.49 16.08 13.95
N MET A 46 -17.32 15.44 13.89
CA MET A 46 -16.05 16.09 13.54
C MET A 46 -15.32 15.32 12.45
N ARG A 47 -14.55 16.06 11.65
CA ARG A 47 -13.71 15.53 10.57
C ARG A 47 -12.36 16.25 10.50
N MET A 48 -11.31 15.49 10.25
CA MET A 48 -9.95 15.98 10.03
C MET A 48 -9.29 15.23 8.87
N TYR A 49 -8.57 15.98 8.02
CA TYR A 49 -7.81 15.43 6.90
C TYR A 49 -6.31 15.56 7.19
N ARG A 50 -5.55 14.48 6.98
CA ARG A 50 -4.10 14.43 7.19
C ARG A 50 -3.41 13.83 5.97
N ARG A 51 -2.38 14.51 5.47
CA ARG A 51 -1.50 13.93 4.45
C ARG A 51 -0.69 12.77 5.04
N PRO A 52 -0.43 11.68 4.30
CA PRO A 52 0.51 10.65 4.73
C PRO A 52 1.92 11.23 4.90
N GLY A 53 2.71 10.63 5.80
CA GLY A 53 4.13 10.93 5.92
C GLY A 53 4.96 10.26 4.80
N ASP A 54 6.25 10.57 4.77
CA ASP A 54 7.23 10.09 3.78
C ASP A 54 7.76 8.67 4.03
N PHE A 55 7.06 7.90 4.87
CA PHE A 55 7.41 6.52 5.22
C PHE A 55 6.79 5.54 4.24
N VAL A 56 7.52 4.45 3.95
CA VAL A 56 7.00 3.40 3.06
C VAL A 56 6.07 2.45 3.80
N SER A 57 4.99 2.03 3.14
CA SER A 57 4.30 0.80 3.50
C SER A 57 4.94 -0.39 2.77
N VAL A 58 4.86 -1.55 3.40
CA VAL A 58 5.44 -2.81 2.90
C VAL A 58 4.33 -3.84 2.81
N SER A 59 4.25 -4.56 1.70
CA SER A 59 3.24 -5.59 1.45
C SER A 59 3.85 -6.82 0.81
N LEU A 60 3.33 -7.99 1.17
CA LEU A 60 3.64 -9.26 0.52
C LEU A 60 2.45 -9.65 -0.36
N LEU A 61 2.67 -9.68 -1.68
CA LEU A 61 1.64 -10.04 -2.64
C LEU A 61 1.78 -11.53 -2.96
N SER A 62 0.69 -12.29 -2.85
CA SER A 62 0.70 -13.71 -3.24
C SER A 62 1.08 -13.84 -4.71
N ALA A 63 2.01 -14.74 -5.03
CA ALA A 63 2.31 -15.13 -6.40
C ALA A 63 1.46 -16.33 -6.86
N SER A 64 0.50 -16.77 -6.03
CA SER A 64 -0.33 -17.92 -6.35
C SER A 64 -1.24 -17.64 -7.55
N TYR A 65 -1.28 -18.58 -8.50
CA TYR A 65 -2.21 -18.54 -9.63
C TYR A 65 -2.71 -19.94 -9.94
N GLU A 66 -3.87 -20.00 -10.58
CA GLU A 66 -4.47 -21.25 -11.05
C GLU A 66 -3.64 -21.85 -12.20
N ILE A 67 -3.16 -23.08 -12.03
CA ILE A 67 -2.43 -23.83 -13.06
C ILE A 67 -3.39 -24.69 -13.89
N ASP A 68 -4.45 -25.19 -13.27
CA ASP A 68 -5.44 -26.08 -13.88
C ASP A 68 -6.83 -25.71 -13.37
N ASP A 69 -7.67 -25.26 -14.30
CA ASP A 69 -9.03 -24.78 -14.09
C ASP A 69 -10.06 -25.90 -13.90
N VAL A 70 -9.74 -27.12 -14.32
CA VAL A 70 -10.61 -28.29 -14.14
C VAL A 70 -10.45 -28.86 -12.73
N THR A 71 -9.22 -28.90 -12.22
CA THR A 71 -8.93 -29.42 -10.88
C THR A 71 -8.87 -28.35 -9.79
N GLY A 72 -8.81 -27.06 -10.17
CA GLY A 72 -8.60 -25.93 -9.27
C GLY A 72 -7.20 -25.90 -8.66
N LYS A 73 -6.22 -26.56 -9.31
CA LYS A 73 -4.87 -26.69 -8.77
C LYS A 73 -4.15 -25.36 -8.86
N LEU A 74 -3.61 -24.92 -7.73
CA LEU A 74 -2.82 -23.70 -7.64
C LEU A 74 -1.32 -23.97 -7.77
N GLY A 75 -0.63 -23.00 -8.35
CA GLY A 75 0.82 -22.87 -8.38
C GLY A 75 1.31 -21.83 -7.41
N HIS A 76 2.59 -21.88 -7.04
CA HIS A 76 3.28 -20.80 -6.33
C HIS A 76 2.58 -20.33 -5.03
N GLU A 77 1.82 -21.22 -4.38
CA GLU A 77 1.00 -20.92 -3.19
C GLU A 77 1.80 -20.40 -1.98
N ARG A 78 3.12 -20.62 -1.98
CA ARG A 78 4.03 -20.22 -0.89
C ARG A 78 5.04 -19.17 -1.31
N ASP A 79 4.85 -18.59 -2.49
CA ASP A 79 5.74 -17.62 -3.09
C ASP A 79 5.08 -16.24 -3.09
N PHE A 80 5.89 -15.21 -2.85
CA PHE A 80 5.41 -13.84 -2.66
C PHE A 80 6.28 -12.84 -3.41
N TYR A 81 5.65 -11.85 -4.00
CA TYR A 81 6.34 -10.62 -4.40
C TYR A 81 6.41 -9.66 -3.21
N LEU A 82 7.52 -8.92 -3.09
CA LEU A 82 7.63 -7.80 -2.16
C LEU A 82 7.17 -6.53 -2.89
N LYS A 83 6.20 -5.82 -2.30
CA LYS A 83 5.81 -4.46 -2.73
C LYS A 83 6.18 -3.47 -1.63
N ILE A 84 6.77 -2.35 -2.04
CA ILE A 84 6.90 -1.15 -1.20
C ILE A 84 6.26 0.04 -1.90
N GLU A 85 5.63 0.92 -1.14
CA GLU A 85 5.01 2.13 -1.69
C GLU A 85 5.08 3.29 -0.70
N CYS A 86 5.08 4.52 -1.22
CA CYS A 86 4.99 5.76 -0.46
C CYS A 86 3.64 6.40 -0.75
N LEU A 87 2.74 6.41 0.25
CA LEU A 87 1.38 6.91 0.07
C LEU A 87 1.32 8.44 -0.14
N GLN A 88 2.35 9.17 0.30
CA GLN A 88 2.39 10.63 0.19
C GLN A 88 2.43 11.10 -1.27
N ASP A 89 3.16 10.39 -2.13
CA ASP A 89 3.41 10.78 -3.52
C ASP A 89 3.09 9.67 -4.53
N GLY A 90 2.41 8.60 -4.11
CA GLY A 90 1.93 7.55 -5.01
C GLY A 90 3.04 6.68 -5.62
N TRP A 91 4.29 6.80 -5.16
CA TRP A 91 5.38 5.95 -5.62
C TRP A 91 5.21 4.50 -5.16
N ALA A 92 5.49 3.54 -6.03
CA ALA A 92 5.51 2.12 -5.68
C ALA A 92 6.60 1.35 -6.45
N SER A 93 7.06 0.25 -5.86
CA SER A 93 7.93 -0.73 -6.50
C SER A 93 7.51 -2.14 -6.10
N ILE A 94 7.57 -3.07 -7.05
CA ILE A 94 7.30 -4.50 -6.85
C ILE A 94 8.54 -5.28 -7.27
N SER A 95 8.89 -6.31 -6.52
CA SER A 95 10.08 -7.11 -6.80
C SER A 95 9.97 -7.83 -8.15
N SER A 96 11.08 -7.96 -8.86
CA SER A 96 11.13 -8.64 -10.16
C SER A 96 11.08 -10.17 -10.05
N GLN A 97 11.26 -10.70 -8.85
CA GLN A 97 11.20 -12.13 -8.56
C GLN A 97 10.33 -12.40 -7.33
N VAL A 98 9.96 -13.67 -7.18
CA VAL A 98 9.22 -14.18 -6.04
C VAL A 98 10.15 -14.76 -4.98
N TYR A 99 9.68 -14.74 -3.74
CA TYR A 99 10.41 -15.22 -2.57
C TYR A 99 9.55 -16.20 -1.77
N LYS A 100 10.19 -17.18 -1.14
CA LYS A 100 9.51 -18.03 -0.15
C LYS A 100 9.11 -17.19 1.06
N LYS A 101 8.05 -17.61 1.76
CA LYS A 101 7.49 -16.92 2.93
C LYS A 101 8.55 -16.33 3.88
N GLU A 102 9.48 -17.16 4.35
CA GLU A 102 10.47 -16.74 5.35
C GLU A 102 11.39 -15.65 4.82
N GLU A 103 11.88 -15.80 3.59
CA GLU A 103 12.73 -14.81 2.92
C GLU A 103 11.97 -13.51 2.64
N ALA A 104 10.72 -13.62 2.18
CA ALA A 104 9.84 -12.48 1.93
C ALA A 104 9.62 -11.64 3.20
N VAL A 105 9.37 -12.30 4.34
CA VAL A 105 9.23 -11.64 5.65
C VAL A 105 10.54 -10.98 6.09
N THR A 106 11.67 -11.66 5.93
CA THR A 106 12.98 -11.08 6.24
C THR A 106 13.25 -9.83 5.41
N LEU A 107 12.99 -9.87 4.10
CA LEU A 107 13.13 -8.71 3.23
C LEU A 107 12.18 -7.58 3.63
N ALA A 108 10.91 -7.88 3.87
CA ALA A 108 9.91 -6.89 4.29
C ALA A 108 10.33 -6.13 5.55
N ASN A 109 10.85 -6.84 6.56
CA ASN A 109 11.33 -6.24 7.80
C ASN A 109 12.47 -5.23 7.59
N LEU A 110 13.27 -5.35 6.53
CA LEU A 110 14.34 -4.38 6.25
C LEU A 110 13.79 -3.01 5.81
N PHE A 111 12.58 -2.97 5.25
CA PHE A 111 11.96 -1.74 4.73
C PHE A 111 11.00 -1.09 5.72
N MET A 112 10.46 -1.85 6.67
CA MET A 112 9.53 -1.32 7.68
C MET A 112 10.15 -0.16 8.46
N GLY A 113 9.44 0.97 8.52
CA GLY A 113 9.89 2.17 9.21
C GLY A 113 10.92 3.01 8.45
N LEU A 114 11.25 2.65 7.20
CA LEU A 114 12.09 3.50 6.36
C LEU A 114 11.28 4.63 5.72
N ARG A 115 11.95 5.78 5.56
CA ARG A 115 11.51 6.84 4.66
C ARG A 115 11.78 6.46 3.20
N LYS A 116 11.04 7.04 2.27
CA LYS A 116 11.11 6.78 0.82
C LYS A 116 12.55 6.73 0.28
N ASP A 117 13.35 7.77 0.52
CA ASP A 117 14.71 7.84 -0.02
C ASP A 117 15.62 6.71 0.48
N ALA A 118 15.50 6.34 1.76
CA ALA A 118 16.27 5.24 2.34
C ALA A 118 15.81 3.89 1.77
N ALA A 119 14.49 3.72 1.60
CA ALA A 119 13.91 2.53 0.98
C ALA A 119 14.35 2.39 -0.48
N ILE A 120 14.35 3.45 -1.29
CA ILE A 120 14.84 3.43 -2.68
C ILE A 120 16.30 3.01 -2.74
N LYS A 121 17.16 3.55 -1.87
CA LYS A 121 18.58 3.18 -1.81
C LYS A 121 18.76 1.70 -1.46
N LEU A 122 18.04 1.22 -0.45
CA LEU A 122 18.09 -0.17 -0.02
C LEU A 122 17.56 -1.12 -1.11
N TRP A 123 16.48 -0.73 -1.80
CA TRP A 123 15.90 -1.49 -2.92
C TRP A 123 16.93 -1.74 -4.02
N LYS A 124 17.63 -0.68 -4.44
CA LYS A 124 18.71 -0.74 -5.43
C LYS A 124 19.88 -1.60 -4.95
N LEU A 125 20.28 -1.45 -3.69
CA LEU A 125 21.37 -2.23 -3.09
C LEU A 125 21.05 -3.74 -3.07
N LYS A 126 19.80 -4.09 -2.76
CA LYS A 126 19.31 -5.47 -2.73
C LYS A 126 18.97 -6.02 -4.11
N LYS A 127 19.02 -5.20 -5.17
CA LYS A 127 18.72 -5.58 -6.56
C LYS A 127 17.35 -6.26 -6.70
N LEU A 128 16.33 -5.71 -6.02
CA LEU A 128 15.02 -6.36 -5.92
C LEU A 128 14.13 -6.16 -7.16
N GLY A 129 14.50 -5.26 -8.07
CA GLY A 129 13.76 -4.96 -9.30
C GLY A 129 14.04 -3.54 -9.76
N GLU A 130 13.52 -3.17 -10.93
CA GLU A 130 13.57 -1.79 -11.40
C GLU A 130 12.58 -0.91 -10.60
N ASN A 131 12.92 0.37 -10.42
CA ASN A 131 12.00 1.35 -9.86
C ASN A 131 10.86 1.56 -10.85
N ASN A 132 9.66 1.02 -10.61
CA ASN A 132 8.53 1.26 -11.52
C ASN A 132 7.19 1.38 -10.79
N LEU A 133 6.88 2.65 -10.52
CA LEU A 133 5.60 3.38 -10.57
C LEU A 133 5.94 4.76 -9.97
N GLY A 134 6.36 5.73 -10.80
CA GLY A 134 6.61 7.12 -10.38
C GLY A 134 7.96 7.77 -10.78
N ASP A 135 8.95 7.01 -11.25
CA ASP A 135 10.20 7.60 -11.77
C ASP A 135 9.95 8.14 -13.20
N ARG A 136 9.34 9.32 -13.31
CA ARG A 136 9.61 10.17 -14.48
C ARG A 136 11.05 10.63 -14.35
N ILE A 137 11.92 10.03 -15.15
CA ILE A 137 13.22 10.59 -15.50
C ILE A 137 12.93 11.94 -16.16
N GLU A 138 13.07 13.03 -15.42
CA GLU A 138 13.28 14.35 -16.04
C GLU A 138 14.57 14.24 -16.85
N LYS A 139 14.45 14.42 -18.17
CA LYS A 139 15.55 14.75 -19.07
C LYS A 139 15.54 16.24 -19.32
#